data_AF-A0A7V7BLY5-F1
#
_entry.id   AF-A0A7V7BLY5-F1
#
_cell.length_a   1.000
_cell.length_b   1.000
_cell.length_c   1.000
_cell.angle_alpha   90.00
_cell.angle_beta   90.00
_cell.angle_gamma   90.00
#
_symmetry.space_group_name_H-M   'P 1'
#
loop_
_entity.id
_entity.type
_entity.pdbx_description
1 polymer ?
#
loop_
_entity_poly.entity_id
_entity_poly.type
_entity_poly.pdbx_seq_one_letter_code
_entity_poly.pdbx_strand_id
1 'polypeptide(L)'
;MLGWAYYGEKCFSYLFGNSAIKFYRFIFVIAVFIGAVSTLDAVWRIADIMNGLMAFPNLVGLLGLSGVVVAETRRFKKKRQEERGRV
;
A
#
# COMPACT_ATOMS: atom_id res chain seq x y z
N MET A 1 -10.11 -9.17 -6.44
CA MET A 1 -10.90 -7.93 -6.33
C MET A 1 -11.07 -7.44 -4.89
N LEU A 2 -11.48 -8.29 -3.92
CA LEU A 2 -11.65 -7.89 -2.51
C LEU A 2 -10.40 -7.31 -1.82
N GLY A 3 -9.22 -7.89 -2.06
CA GLY A 3 -7.97 -7.39 -1.47
C GLY A 3 -7.57 -5.99 -1.96
N TRP A 4 -7.80 -5.70 -3.24
CA TRP A 4 -7.53 -4.39 -3.83
C TRP A 4 -8.53 -3.33 -3.37
N ALA A 5 -9.80 -3.71 -3.18
CA ALA A 5 -10.81 -2.83 -2.59
C ALA A 5 -10.46 -2.45 -1.14
N TYR A 6 -9.99 -3.41 -0.33
CA TYR A 6 -9.60 -3.17 1.05
C TYR A 6 -8.34 -2.29 1.17
N TYR A 7 -7.36 -2.51 0.28
CA TYR A 7 -6.16 -1.68 0.23
C TYR A 7 -6.48 -0.23 -0.13
N GLY A 8 -7.33 -0.04 -1.14
CA GLY A 8 -7.84 1.27 -1.53
C GLY A 8 -8.63 1.95 -0.41
N GLU A 9 -9.51 1.22 0.28
CA GLU A 9 -10.29 1.74 1.42
C GLU A 9 -9.38 2.21 2.56
N LYS A 10 -8.31 1.47 2.87
CA LYS A 10 -7.33 1.87 3.89
C LYS A 10 -6.53 3.11 3.49
N CYS A 11 -6.07 3.20 2.25
CA CYS A 11 -5.39 4.40 1.75
C CYS A 11 -6.31 5.62 1.79
N PHE A 12 -7.58 5.45 1.41
CA PHE A 12 -8.56 6.54 1.41
C PHE A 12 -8.98 6.97 2.82
N SER A 13 -9.15 6.01 3.72
CA SER A 13 -9.39 6.26 5.16
C SER A 13 -8.22 7.00 5.80
N TYR A 14 -6.97 6.68 5.42
CA TYR A 14 -5.77 7.37 5.89
C TYR A 14 -5.67 8.81 5.37
N LEU A 15 -6.10 9.07 4.13
CA LEU A 15 -5.97 10.40 3.51
C LEU A 15 -7.14 11.36 3.82
N PHE A 16 -8.36 10.85 3.98
CA PHE A 16 -9.58 11.68 4.10
C PHE A 16 -10.48 11.36 5.31
N GLY A 17 -10.13 10.36 6.13
CA GLY A 17 -10.88 9.99 7.33
C GLY A 17 -12.20 9.25 7.07
N ASN A 18 -12.78 8.72 8.15
CA ASN A 18 -13.89 7.73 8.14
C ASN A 18 -15.19 8.17 7.42
N SER A 19 -15.35 9.46 7.11
CA SER A 19 -16.53 10.01 6.43
C SER A 19 -16.52 9.83 4.91
N ALA A 20 -15.37 9.53 4.30
CA ALA A 20 -15.21 9.52 2.84
C ALA A 20 -15.53 8.17 2.16
N ILE A 21 -15.91 7.14 2.93
CA ILE A 21 -16.15 5.77 2.44
C ILE A 21 -17.30 5.73 1.41
N LYS A 22 -18.37 6.52 1.61
CA LYS A 22 -19.50 6.59 0.65
C LYS A 22 -19.10 7.23 -0.68
N PHE A 23 -18.24 8.25 -0.63
CA PHE A 23 -17.73 8.93 -1.82
C PHE A 23 -16.79 8.02 -2.63
N TYR A 24 -15.93 7.26 -1.94
CA TYR A 24 -15.06 6.25 -2.55
C TYR A 24 -15.86 5.19 -3.32
N ARG A 25 -16.95 4.66 -2.73
CA ARG A 25 -17.84 3.70 -3.43
C ARG A 25 -18.43 4.28 -4.72
N PHE A 26 -18.83 5.56 -4.72
CA PHE A 26 -19.39 6.20 -5.91
C PHE A 26 -18.35 6.38 -7.02
N ILE A 27 -17.15 6.87 -6.67
CA ILE A 27 -16.03 6.98 -7.62
C ILE A 27 -15.63 5.60 -8.16
N PHE A 28 -15.60 4.58 -7.31
CA PHE A 28 -15.22 3.23 -7.73
C PHE A 28 -16.17 2.68 -8.80
N VAL A 29 -17.49 2.88 -8.64
CA VAL A 29 -18.47 2.44 -9.65
C VAL A 29 -18.27 3.18 -10.98
N ILE A 30 -18.03 4.50 -10.94
CA ILE A 30 -17.77 5.29 -12.15
C ILE A 30 -16.46 4.85 -12.82
N ALA A 31 -15.40 4.62 -12.04
CA ALA A 31 -14.12 4.15 -12.55
C ALA A 31 -14.22 2.76 -13.19
N VAL A 32 -15.00 1.84 -12.61
CA VAL A 32 -15.29 0.52 -13.20
C VAL A 32 -16.06 0.67 -14.51
N PHE A 33 -17.04 1.57 -14.58
CA PHE A 33 -17.80 1.83 -15.80
C PHE A 33 -16.91 2.39 -16.92
N ILE A 34 -16.04 3.36 -16.61
CA ILE A 34 -15.07 3.92 -17.56
C ILE A 34 -14.04 2.85 -17.98
N GLY A 35 -13.60 2.01 -17.04
CA GLY A 35 -12.70 0.89 -17.33
C GLY A 35 -13.31 -0.16 -18.25
N ALA A 36 -14.62 -0.39 -18.17
CA ALA A 36 -15.35 -1.30 -19.05
C ALA A 36 -15.53 -0.76 -20.48
N VAL A 37 -15.55 0.57 -20.65
CA VAL A 37 -15.62 1.24 -21.97
C VAL A 37 -14.22 1.45 -22.57
N SER A 38 -13.18 1.42 -21.76
CA SER A 38 -11.79 1.63 -22.19
C SER A 38 -11.17 0.36 -22.79
N THR A 39 -10.26 0.54 -23.76
CA THR A 39 -9.48 -0.56 -24.32
C THR A 39 -8.57 -1.19 -23.27
N LEU A 40 -8.39 -2.51 -23.31
CA LEU A 40 -7.58 -3.27 -22.35
C LEU A 40 -6.17 -2.65 -22.15
N ASP A 41 -5.50 -2.27 -23.24
CA ASP A 41 -4.19 -1.60 -23.22
C ASP A 41 -4.15 -0.32 -22.38
N ALA A 42 -5.20 0.51 -22.45
CA ALA A 42 -5.27 1.74 -21.68
C ALA A 42 -5.41 1.43 -20.18
N VAL A 43 -6.18 0.40 -19.82
CA VAL A 43 -6.36 -0.05 -18.43
C VAL A 43 -5.03 -0.57 -17.88
N TRP A 44 -4.31 -1.39 -18.65
CA TRP A 44 -2.99 -1.90 -18.26
C TRP A 44 -1.98 -0.77 -18.06
N ARG A 45 -1.90 0.19 -18.99
CA ARG A 45 -1.00 1.36 -18.84
C ARG A 45 -1.31 2.20 -17.61
N ILE A 46 -2.58 2.46 -17.33
CA ILE A 46 -2.99 3.22 -16.13
C ILE A 46 -2.63 2.43 -14.86
N ALA A 47 -2.87 1.10 -14.86
CA ALA A 47 -2.51 0.24 -13.74
C ALA A 47 -1.00 0.24 -13.46
N ASP A 48 -0.16 0.15 -14.50
CA ASP A 48 1.29 0.18 -14.36
C ASP A 48 1.79 1.52 -13.82
N ILE A 49 1.23 2.64 -14.29
CA ILE A 49 1.57 3.98 -13.79
C ILE A 49 1.16 4.13 -12.32
N MET A 50 -0.05 3.71 -11.95
CA MET A 50 -0.53 3.77 -10.57
C MET A 50 0.33 2.89 -9.63
N ASN A 51 0.70 1.69 -10.08
CA ASN A 51 1.60 0.81 -9.34
C ASN A 51 3.00 1.42 -9.18
N GLY A 52 3.54 2.03 -10.23
CA GLY A 52 4.81 2.75 -10.18
C GLY A 52 4.78 3.91 -9.20
N LEU A 53 3.70 4.71 -9.23
CA LEU A 53 3.49 5.84 -8.32
C LEU A 53 3.34 5.41 -6.86
N MET A 54 2.79 4.22 -6.61
CA MET A 54 2.69 3.65 -5.27
C MET A 54 4.03 3.05 -4.80
N ALA A 55 4.75 2.37 -5.69
CA ALA A 55 6.03 1.75 -5.39
C ALA A 55 7.13 2.78 -5.14
N PHE A 56 7.14 3.89 -5.88
CA PHE A 56 8.15 4.94 -5.78
C PHE A 56 8.31 5.54 -4.37
N PRO A 57 7.28 6.12 -3.72
CA PRO A 57 7.42 6.69 -2.37
C PRO A 57 7.74 5.61 -1.32
N ASN A 58 7.22 4.39 -1.50
CA ASN A 58 7.54 3.28 -0.60
C ASN A 58 9.02 2.90 -0.70
N LEU A 59 9.56 2.72 -1.91
CA LEU A 59 10.96 2.42 -2.15
C LEU A 59 11.88 3.53 -1.64
N VAL A 60 11.54 4.80 -1.88
CA VAL A 60 12.30 5.94 -1.35
C VAL A 60 12.32 5.93 0.18
N GLY A 61 11.17 5.68 0.82
CA GLY A 61 11.07 5.53 2.27
C GLY A 61 11.89 4.34 2.79
N LEU A 62 11.86 3.20 2.08
CA LEU A 62 12.58 2.00 2.46
C LEU A 62 14.10 2.19 2.35
N LEU A 63 14.58 2.90 1.33
CA LEU A 63 15.99 3.24 1.19
C LEU A 63 16.44 4.19 2.31
N GLY A 64 15.64 5.21 2.63
CA GLY A 64 15.90 6.15 3.73
C GLY A 64 15.87 5.50 5.12
N LEU A 65 14.93 4.58 5.36
CA LEU A 65 14.80 3.83 6.61
C LEU A 65 15.63 2.54 6.66
N SER A 66 16.34 2.18 5.59
CA SER A 66 17.14 0.94 5.53
C SER A 66 18.10 0.81 6.71
N GLY A 67 18.74 1.91 7.12
CA GLY A 67 19.60 1.97 8.30
C GLY A 67 18.84 1.74 9.62
N VAL A 68 17.64 2.31 9.75
CA VAL A 68 16.77 2.14 10.93
C VAL A 68 16.26 0.70 11.03
N VAL A 69 15.86 0.10 9.91
CA VAL A 69 15.40 -1.29 9.85
C VAL A 69 16.52 -2.25 10.23
N VAL A 70 17.75 -2.04 9.76
CA VAL A 70 18.90 -2.85 10.15
C VAL A 70 19.23 -2.69 11.64
N ALA A 71 19.16 -1.47 12.17
CA ALA A 71 19.38 -1.20 13.59
C ALA A 71 18.35 -1.91 14.49
N GLU A 72 17.06 -1.81 14.17
CA GLU A 72 16.01 -2.50 14.92
C GLU A 72 16.05 -4.03 14.72
N THR A 73 16.41 -4.52 13.54
CA THR A 73 16.59 -5.96 13.31
C THR A 73 17.71 -6.53 14.19
N ARG A 74 18.83 -5.81 14.34
CA ARG A 74 19.92 -6.21 15.25
C ARG A 74 19.48 -6.18 16.71
N ARG A 75 18.72 -5.15 17.10
CA ARG A 75 18.18 -5.00 18.46
C ARG A 75 17.22 -6.14 18.81
N PHE A 76 16.31 -6.48 17.89
CA PHE A 76 15.39 -7.61 18.03
C PHE A 76 16.13 -8.95 18.08
N LYS A 77 17.13 -9.18 17.22
CA LYS A 77 17.96 -10.40 17.27
C LYS A 77 18.68 -10.56 18.60
N LYS A 78 19.23 -9.46 19.15
CA LYS A 78 19.93 -9.47 20.44
C LYS A 78 18.97 -9.81 21.59
N LYS A 79 17.77 -9.20 21.60
CA LYS A 79 16.71 -9.52 22.57
C LYS A 79 16.28 -10.99 22.49
N ARG A 80 16.10 -11.53 21.28
CA ARG A 80 15.75 -12.95 21.07
C ARG A 80 16.84 -13.92 21.53
N GLN A 81 18.11 -13.54 21.48
CA GLN A 81 19.21 -14.37 21.97
C GLN A 81 19.29 -14.36 23.51
N GLU A 82 19.06 -13.22 24.15
CA GLU A 82 18.98 -13.11 25.61
C GLU A 82 17.80 -13.92 26.19
N GLU A 83 16.64 -13.93 25.52
CA GLU A 83 15.50 -14.75 25.93
C GLU A 83 15.74 -16.24 25.71
N ARG A 84 16.44 -16.62 24.63
CA ARG A 84 16.72 -18.03 24.31
C ARG A 84 17.87 -18.63 25.13
N GLY A 85 18.74 -17.81 25.73
CA GLY A 85 19.77 -18.24 26.69
C GLY A 85 19.28 -18.28 28.14
N ARG A 86 18.05 -17.86 28.41
CA ARG A 86 17.36 -17.95 29.71
C ARG A 86 16.46 -19.18 29.85
N VAL A 87 16.44 -20.06 28.82
CA VAL A 87 15.69 -21.32 28.81
C VAL A 87 16.65 -22.49 28.93
#